data_AF-A0A3A0DGW6-F1
#
_entry.id   AF-A0A3A0DGW6-F1
#
_cell.length_a   1.000
_cell.length_b   1.000
_cell.length_c   1.000
_cell.angle_alpha   90.00
_cell.angle_beta   90.00
_cell.angle_gamma   90.00
#
_symmetry.space_group_name_H-M   'P 1'
#
loop_
_entity.id
_entity.type
_entity.pdbx_description
1 polymer ?
#
loop_
_entity_poly.entity_id
_entity_poly.type
_entity_poly.pdbx_seq_one_letter_code
_entity_poly.pdbx_strand_id
1 'polypeptide(L)'
;MLLSGAASAQTLQLYYPLEDGVAPGGLILNLAGTGDGTLVGGGTWVASTAPSFSGGTALRFTNDENQFIDTALSAGTLGFTNGNPNGYAATAWVNMTACCGDSMVFGQNSTPALHDGVRDGAYHMGHWGNDITVGTVTFDGANGPGNWHHVIWEYAQGVERIYVDGNNIGSAPRGTLSNNANVQVGTSENNGGFNGLLDDVAVYSLSGGQRLFPNQVAHLASGGNPIELPAADPESLPSAPDFIPVGLGGGGAGFATMHVIYTDGLLADLHSVTDASNALQSGVSPLVAENVPMVNHADTGPGGSPGGGYSVLHPKLRYPGDVDGDTEDFAYVYNGYVNIPADGMYTFGIDGDDGQRLKVAGAQFEVIAGSGGGGIRDFKPSASDVFSVEGDTGDAFTLAKTFLTAGAHQFQVIGYERGGGAFNEAFAAVGVTTDISNFQAIGGAASPPIVAPPTLVAPFASGQAGSDVPGWDVVRKNGPNNINAAIAAIEAIFADPLGQPNDGYEVRETISYSDDVDGGGNIGFPQVVFPGDVPGVGENDFA
;
A
#
# COMPACT_ATOMS: atom_id res chain seq x y z
N MET A 1 -10.13 -21.40 -37.01
CA MET A 1 -9.21 -21.72 -35.91
C MET A 1 -9.81 -21.09 -34.68
N LEU A 2 -10.43 -21.90 -33.81
CA LEU A 2 -11.08 -21.41 -32.59
C LEU A 2 -10.00 -20.85 -31.66
N LEU A 3 -10.14 -19.59 -31.27
CA LEU A 3 -9.40 -19.02 -30.15
C LEU A 3 -9.89 -19.75 -28.88
N SER A 4 -9.02 -20.57 -28.30
CA SER A 4 -9.23 -21.13 -26.97
C SER A 4 -9.34 -19.99 -25.97
N GLY A 5 -10.48 -19.86 -25.28
CA GLY A 5 -10.63 -18.92 -24.17
C GLY A 5 -9.55 -19.16 -23.14
N ALA A 6 -8.88 -18.10 -22.70
CA ALA A 6 -8.00 -18.18 -21.55
C ALA A 6 -8.84 -18.66 -20.35
N ALA A 7 -8.42 -19.73 -19.70
CA ALA A 7 -9.06 -20.18 -18.46
C ALA A 7 -8.96 -19.06 -17.41
N SER A 8 -10.05 -18.78 -16.70
CA SER A 8 -10.04 -17.86 -15.55
C SER A 8 -9.04 -18.36 -14.50
N ALA A 9 -8.17 -17.48 -14.01
CA ALA A 9 -7.12 -17.85 -13.07
C ALA A 9 -7.65 -18.19 -11.66
N GLN A 10 -8.83 -17.65 -11.31
CA GLN A 10 -9.67 -18.10 -10.21
C GLN A 10 -10.81 -18.95 -10.79
N THR A 11 -10.92 -20.20 -10.35
CA THR A 11 -12.01 -21.11 -10.76
C THR A 11 -12.74 -21.59 -9.53
N LEU A 12 -14.05 -21.36 -9.46
CA LEU A 12 -14.90 -21.88 -8.40
C LEU A 12 -14.96 -23.41 -8.51
N GLN A 13 -14.54 -24.11 -7.45
CA GLN A 13 -14.51 -25.57 -7.38
C GLN A 13 -15.57 -26.13 -6.45
N LEU A 14 -16.08 -25.35 -5.51
CA LEU A 14 -17.13 -25.79 -4.58
C LEU A 14 -17.97 -24.58 -4.20
N TYR A 15 -19.29 -24.74 -4.21
CA TYR A 15 -20.20 -23.77 -3.62
C TYR A 15 -21.45 -24.47 -3.07
N TYR A 16 -21.56 -24.50 -1.75
CA TYR A 16 -22.74 -24.93 -1.03
C TYR A 16 -23.49 -23.70 -0.51
N PRO A 17 -24.62 -23.34 -1.13
CA PRO A 17 -25.45 -22.23 -0.63
C PRO A 17 -26.15 -22.58 0.68
N LEU A 18 -26.21 -23.88 1.04
CA LEU A 18 -26.87 -24.41 2.24
C LEU A 18 -28.36 -24.02 2.30
N GLU A 19 -29.08 -24.35 1.21
CA GLU A 19 -30.53 -24.12 1.06
C GLU A 19 -31.33 -25.43 0.83
N ASP A 20 -30.68 -26.59 0.97
CA ASP A 20 -31.22 -27.87 0.55
C ASP A 20 -32.31 -28.42 1.49
N GLY A 21 -32.23 -28.13 2.79
CA GLY A 21 -33.20 -28.60 3.79
C GLY A 21 -33.25 -30.13 3.95
N VAL A 22 -32.17 -30.84 3.62
CA VAL A 22 -32.13 -32.32 3.59
C VAL A 22 -31.86 -32.95 4.96
N ALA A 23 -32.37 -34.17 5.18
CA ALA A 23 -31.96 -34.97 6.34
C ALA A 23 -30.54 -35.56 6.15
N PRO A 24 -29.87 -36.03 7.23
CA PRO A 24 -28.61 -36.75 7.11
C PRO A 24 -28.69 -37.92 6.11
N GLY A 25 -27.66 -38.07 5.29
CA GLY A 25 -27.62 -38.95 4.12
C GLY A 25 -28.18 -38.33 2.84
N GLY A 26 -28.77 -37.14 2.92
CA GLY A 26 -29.20 -36.35 1.76
C GLY A 26 -28.03 -35.66 1.07
N LEU A 27 -28.23 -35.36 -0.22
CA LEU A 27 -27.26 -34.63 -1.03
C LEU A 27 -27.32 -33.12 -0.71
N ILE A 28 -26.16 -32.50 -0.67
CA ILE A 28 -25.97 -31.05 -0.59
C ILE A 28 -25.51 -30.58 -1.96
N LEU A 29 -26.33 -29.76 -2.62
CA LEU A 29 -26.11 -29.35 -4.00
C LEU A 29 -24.86 -28.47 -4.11
N ASN A 30 -23.91 -28.89 -4.94
CA ASN A 30 -22.74 -28.09 -5.27
C ASN A 30 -22.99 -27.26 -6.53
N LEU A 31 -23.23 -25.96 -6.37
CA LEU A 31 -23.50 -25.06 -7.49
C LEU A 31 -22.26 -24.75 -8.34
N ALA A 32 -21.05 -25.14 -7.92
CA ALA A 32 -19.86 -25.09 -8.76
C ALA A 32 -19.84 -26.20 -9.85
N GLY A 33 -20.65 -27.24 -9.69
CA GLY A 33 -20.82 -28.31 -10.69
C GLY A 33 -19.73 -29.39 -10.69
N THR A 34 -18.83 -29.40 -9.71
CA THR A 34 -17.75 -30.40 -9.57
C THR A 34 -18.17 -31.69 -8.85
N GLY A 35 -19.39 -31.74 -8.33
CA GLY A 35 -19.98 -32.90 -7.64
C GLY A 35 -20.63 -32.50 -6.32
N ASP A 36 -21.80 -33.08 -6.03
CA ASP A 36 -22.57 -32.79 -4.82
C ASP A 36 -21.95 -33.45 -3.58
N GLY A 37 -22.15 -32.81 -2.43
CA GLY A 37 -21.78 -33.35 -1.13
C GLY A 37 -22.86 -34.23 -0.52
N THR A 38 -22.55 -34.91 0.58
CA THR A 38 -23.51 -35.66 1.39
C THR A 38 -23.44 -35.19 2.85
N LEU A 39 -24.59 -34.90 3.46
CA LEU A 39 -24.66 -34.56 4.88
C LEU A 39 -24.47 -35.82 5.74
N VAL A 40 -23.49 -35.84 6.63
CA VAL A 40 -23.12 -36.98 7.48
C VAL A 40 -23.36 -36.68 8.96
N GLY A 41 -23.86 -37.69 9.68
CA GLY A 41 -23.98 -37.75 11.15
C GLY A 41 -24.83 -36.69 11.86
N GLY A 42 -25.38 -35.69 11.15
CA GLY A 42 -26.27 -34.69 11.73
C GLY A 42 -26.26 -33.38 10.95
N GLY A 43 -26.51 -32.27 11.64
CA GLY A 43 -26.74 -30.95 11.04
C GLY A 43 -28.22 -30.54 11.14
N THR A 44 -28.50 -29.35 11.67
CA THR A 44 -29.88 -28.83 11.76
C THR A 44 -30.02 -27.58 10.91
N TRP A 45 -30.94 -27.60 9.95
CA TRP A 45 -31.31 -26.42 9.18
C TRP A 45 -32.05 -25.42 10.05
N VAL A 46 -31.59 -24.18 10.04
CA VAL A 46 -32.23 -23.06 10.71
C VAL A 46 -32.39 -21.90 9.73
N ALA A 47 -33.26 -20.94 10.03
CA ALA A 47 -33.32 -19.71 9.23
C ALA A 47 -31.98 -18.96 9.32
N SER A 48 -31.44 -18.55 8.17
CA SER A 48 -30.23 -17.74 8.12
C SER A 48 -30.58 -16.26 8.27
N THR A 49 -29.71 -15.54 8.97
CA THR A 49 -29.67 -14.07 9.03
C THR A 49 -28.33 -13.55 8.52
N ALA A 50 -27.51 -14.42 7.93
CA ALA A 50 -26.26 -14.01 7.32
C ALA A 50 -26.55 -13.00 6.21
N PRO A 51 -25.65 -12.04 5.96
CA PRO A 51 -25.68 -11.24 4.74
C PRO A 51 -25.34 -12.07 3.48
N SER A 52 -25.56 -13.38 3.47
CA SER A 52 -25.21 -14.30 2.38
C SER A 52 -25.99 -14.02 1.10
N PHE A 53 -25.43 -14.47 -0.03
CA PHE A 53 -26.07 -14.38 -1.34
C PHE A 53 -27.26 -15.33 -1.46
N SER A 54 -27.09 -16.57 -0.99
CA SER A 54 -28.11 -17.63 -1.06
C SER A 54 -29.39 -17.24 -0.31
N GLY A 55 -29.22 -16.73 0.91
CA GLY A 55 -30.23 -16.19 1.80
C GLY A 55 -31.43 -17.13 2.03
N GLY A 56 -31.52 -17.77 3.19
CA GLY A 56 -32.73 -18.50 3.56
C GLY A 56 -32.51 -19.39 4.76
N THR A 57 -31.59 -20.34 4.63
CA THR A 57 -31.24 -21.28 5.69
C THR A 57 -29.74 -21.36 5.91
N ALA A 58 -29.37 -21.74 7.12
CA ALA A 58 -28.01 -22.04 7.50
C ALA A 58 -27.97 -23.43 8.14
N LEU A 59 -26.83 -24.09 8.08
CA LEU A 59 -26.64 -25.41 8.65
C LEU A 59 -25.93 -25.30 10.00
N ARG A 60 -26.60 -25.78 11.06
CA ARG A 60 -26.05 -25.82 12.42
C ARG A 60 -25.31 -27.12 12.72
N PHE A 61 -24.10 -26.99 13.25
CA PHE A 61 -23.28 -28.06 13.82
C PHE A 61 -23.08 -27.85 15.32
N THR A 62 -22.91 -28.93 16.08
CA THR A 62 -22.88 -28.89 17.56
C THR A 62 -21.55 -29.35 18.16
N ASN A 63 -20.42 -29.09 17.49
CA ASN A 63 -19.09 -29.56 17.89
C ASN A 63 -18.93 -31.09 17.95
N ASP A 64 -19.70 -31.82 17.13
CA ASP A 64 -19.56 -33.28 17.00
C ASP A 64 -18.82 -33.55 15.69
N GLU A 65 -17.65 -34.16 15.78
CA GLU A 65 -16.81 -34.47 14.62
C GLU A 65 -17.46 -35.39 13.60
N ASN A 66 -18.51 -36.11 13.99
CA ASN A 66 -19.26 -36.97 13.10
C ASN A 66 -20.32 -36.19 12.29
N GLN A 67 -20.52 -34.89 12.58
CA GLN A 67 -21.42 -34.01 11.84
C GLN A 67 -20.63 -33.19 10.83
N PHE A 68 -20.75 -33.51 9.55
CA PHE A 68 -20.04 -32.80 8.47
C PHE A 68 -20.72 -33.01 7.13
N ILE A 69 -20.31 -32.24 6.13
CA ILE A 69 -20.60 -32.52 4.73
C ILE A 69 -19.40 -33.25 4.14
N ASP A 70 -19.63 -34.48 3.70
CA ASP A 70 -18.68 -35.23 2.90
C ASP A 70 -18.72 -34.68 1.47
N THR A 71 -17.64 -34.03 1.01
CA THR A 71 -17.62 -33.48 -0.35
C THR A 71 -17.40 -34.55 -1.41
N ALA A 72 -16.85 -35.71 -1.04
CA ALA A 72 -16.31 -36.72 -1.96
C ALA A 72 -15.26 -36.17 -2.96
N LEU A 73 -14.70 -34.97 -2.72
CA LEU A 73 -13.74 -34.29 -3.57
C LEU A 73 -12.37 -34.25 -2.89
N SER A 74 -11.34 -34.61 -3.64
CA SER A 74 -9.97 -34.57 -3.13
C SER A 74 -9.48 -33.13 -2.98
N ALA A 75 -8.54 -32.89 -2.06
CA ALA A 75 -7.89 -31.59 -1.88
C ALA A 75 -7.38 -31.01 -3.21
N GLY A 76 -6.75 -31.84 -4.04
CA GLY A 76 -6.25 -31.44 -5.35
C GLY A 76 -7.33 -31.11 -6.37
N THR A 77 -8.52 -31.69 -6.25
CA THR A 77 -9.68 -31.34 -7.10
C THR A 77 -10.21 -29.95 -6.72
N LEU A 78 -10.23 -29.64 -5.43
CA LEU A 78 -10.68 -28.35 -4.91
C LEU A 78 -9.61 -27.25 -4.97
N GLY A 79 -8.36 -27.59 -5.29
CA GLY A 79 -7.26 -26.63 -5.45
C GLY A 79 -6.34 -26.50 -4.23
N PHE A 80 -6.57 -27.24 -3.14
CA PHE A 80 -5.66 -27.38 -2.00
C PHE A 80 -4.40 -28.16 -2.44
N THR A 81 -3.54 -27.51 -3.22
CA THR A 81 -2.42 -28.13 -3.93
C THR A 81 -1.08 -27.50 -3.58
N ASN A 82 -0.04 -28.31 -3.73
CA ASN A 82 1.36 -27.95 -3.48
C ASN A 82 2.04 -27.07 -4.54
N GLY A 83 1.40 -26.85 -5.69
CA GLY A 83 2.08 -26.21 -6.80
C GLY A 83 2.25 -24.73 -6.52
N ASN A 84 3.42 -24.25 -6.12
CA ASN A 84 3.76 -22.83 -6.29
C ASN A 84 3.87 -22.56 -7.81
N PRO A 85 3.05 -21.68 -8.40
CA PRO A 85 2.37 -20.55 -7.76
C PRO A 85 0.84 -20.68 -7.57
N ASN A 86 0.28 -21.85 -7.84
CA ASN A 86 -1.13 -22.21 -7.57
C ASN A 86 -1.45 -22.27 -6.06
N GLY A 87 -2.74 -22.24 -5.74
CA GLY A 87 -3.24 -22.12 -4.40
C GLY A 87 -4.75 -22.30 -4.32
N TYR A 88 -5.33 -21.91 -3.18
CA TYR A 88 -6.78 -21.91 -2.99
C TYR A 88 -7.23 -20.69 -2.20
N ALA A 89 -8.52 -20.38 -2.29
CA ALA A 89 -9.23 -19.56 -1.31
C ALA A 89 -10.49 -20.31 -0.89
N ALA A 90 -10.58 -20.66 0.40
CA ALA A 90 -11.74 -21.31 0.99
C ALA A 90 -12.47 -20.28 1.86
N THR A 91 -13.80 -20.27 1.80
CA THR A 91 -14.59 -19.21 2.43
C THR A 91 -15.95 -19.70 2.91
N ALA A 92 -16.47 -19.06 3.95
CA ALA A 92 -17.81 -19.31 4.47
C ALA A 92 -18.29 -18.10 5.27
N TRP A 93 -19.61 -17.94 5.36
CA TRP A 93 -20.23 -17.23 6.45
C TRP A 93 -20.28 -18.14 7.68
N VAL A 94 -19.80 -17.63 8.81
CA VAL A 94 -19.74 -18.36 10.08
C VAL A 94 -20.45 -17.57 11.17
N ASN A 95 -21.27 -18.25 11.97
CA ASN A 95 -21.73 -17.74 13.25
C ASN A 95 -21.33 -18.75 14.34
N MET A 96 -20.38 -18.35 15.17
CA MET A 96 -19.74 -19.24 16.14
C MET A 96 -20.49 -19.21 17.47
N THR A 97 -20.89 -20.38 17.94
CA THR A 97 -21.72 -20.50 19.15
C THR A 97 -20.89 -20.61 20.43
N ALA A 98 -19.75 -21.30 20.38
CA ALA A 98 -18.75 -21.37 21.44
C ALA A 98 -17.42 -21.94 20.91
N CYS A 99 -16.32 -21.76 21.65
CA CYS A 99 -15.08 -22.50 21.43
C CYS A 99 -14.63 -23.27 22.67
N CYS A 100 -13.95 -24.40 22.46
CA CYS A 100 -12.81 -24.87 23.25
C CYS A 100 -12.09 -25.99 22.48
N GLY A 101 -10.82 -25.79 22.13
CA GLY A 101 -10.10 -26.63 21.17
C GLY A 101 -10.38 -26.22 19.72
N ASP A 102 -10.47 -27.21 18.83
CA ASP A 102 -10.65 -27.02 17.39
C ASP A 102 -12.16 -26.97 17.03
N SER A 103 -12.52 -26.02 16.16
CA SER A 103 -13.83 -25.92 15.53
C SER A 103 -13.63 -25.56 14.07
N MET A 104 -13.47 -26.58 13.21
CA MET A 104 -13.00 -26.40 11.85
C MET A 104 -14.12 -26.37 10.83
N VAL A 105 -14.07 -25.37 9.94
CA VAL A 105 -14.97 -25.26 8.79
C VAL A 105 -14.51 -26.20 7.69
N PHE A 106 -13.22 -26.26 7.39
CA PHE A 106 -12.66 -27.18 6.41
C PHE A 106 -11.64 -28.11 7.06
N GLY A 107 -11.73 -29.39 6.72
CA GLY A 107 -10.77 -30.40 7.13
C GLY A 107 -10.62 -31.54 6.13
N GLN A 108 -9.90 -32.59 6.55
CA GLN A 108 -9.63 -33.75 5.70
C GLN A 108 -9.69 -35.06 6.48
N ASN A 109 -10.16 -36.12 5.82
CA ASN A 109 -10.26 -37.47 6.40
C ASN A 109 -8.95 -38.27 6.45
N SER A 110 -7.82 -37.58 6.59
CA SER A 110 -6.50 -38.18 6.67
C SER A 110 -5.52 -37.22 7.34
N THR A 111 -4.55 -37.77 8.07
CA THR A 111 -3.40 -37.02 8.59
C THR A 111 -2.23 -37.10 7.60
N PRO A 112 -1.41 -36.05 7.42
CA PRO A 112 -1.55 -34.69 7.97
C PRO A 112 -2.77 -33.95 7.39
N ALA A 113 -3.64 -33.40 8.24
CA ALA A 113 -4.91 -32.82 7.82
C ALA A 113 -4.82 -31.32 7.53
N LEU A 114 -5.75 -30.82 6.72
CA LEU A 114 -6.20 -29.43 6.65
C LEU A 114 -7.04 -29.09 7.89
N HIS A 115 -6.94 -27.88 8.42
CA HIS A 115 -7.75 -27.42 9.55
C HIS A 115 -7.94 -25.90 9.48
N ASP A 116 -8.91 -25.47 8.67
CA ASP A 116 -9.28 -24.07 8.50
C ASP A 116 -10.56 -23.80 9.29
N GLY A 117 -10.51 -22.87 10.25
CA GLY A 117 -11.63 -22.59 11.15
C GLY A 117 -11.23 -21.75 12.35
N VAL A 118 -11.57 -22.23 13.55
CA VAL A 118 -11.29 -21.57 14.83
C VAL A 118 -10.58 -22.54 15.75
N ARG A 119 -9.51 -22.08 16.40
CA ARG A 119 -8.78 -22.82 17.44
C ARG A 119 -8.63 -21.94 18.67
N ASP A 120 -9.06 -22.45 19.82
CA ASP A 120 -8.90 -21.80 21.12
C ASP A 120 -9.38 -20.33 21.16
N GLY A 121 -10.44 -20.02 20.41
CA GLY A 121 -11.03 -18.68 20.38
C GLY A 121 -10.48 -17.74 19.32
N ALA A 122 -9.52 -18.18 18.50
CA ALA A 122 -8.90 -17.40 17.45
C ALA A 122 -9.12 -18.04 16.08
N TYR A 123 -9.10 -17.23 15.01
CA TYR A 123 -9.17 -17.76 13.65
C TYR A 123 -7.89 -18.54 13.35
N HIS A 124 -8.05 -19.68 12.70
CA HIS A 124 -6.99 -20.64 12.48
C HIS A 124 -6.97 -21.09 11.03
N MET A 125 -5.78 -21.14 10.46
CA MET A 125 -5.48 -21.76 9.18
C MET A 125 -4.35 -22.76 9.43
N GLY A 126 -4.60 -24.02 9.09
CA GLY A 126 -3.78 -25.11 9.57
C GLY A 126 -3.37 -26.04 8.43
N HIS A 127 -2.06 -26.12 8.21
CA HIS A 127 -1.43 -27.06 7.30
C HIS A 127 -0.27 -27.72 8.02
N TRP A 128 -0.50 -28.90 8.60
CA TRP A 128 0.48 -29.66 9.40
C TRP A 128 1.95 -29.16 9.37
N GLY A 129 2.33 -28.44 10.42
CA GLY A 129 3.67 -27.86 10.57
C GLY A 129 3.82 -26.47 9.93
N ASN A 130 2.74 -25.89 9.44
CA ASN A 130 2.62 -24.55 8.88
C ASN A 130 1.24 -23.99 9.21
N ASP A 131 1.14 -23.40 10.41
CA ASP A 131 -0.11 -22.97 11.01
C ASP A 131 -0.04 -21.46 11.31
N ILE A 132 -1.15 -20.77 11.11
CA ILE A 132 -1.38 -19.41 11.60
C ILE A 132 -2.63 -19.40 12.47
N THR A 133 -2.51 -18.82 13.67
CA THR A 133 -3.63 -18.56 14.58
C THR A 133 -3.61 -17.09 14.94
N VAL A 134 -4.68 -16.36 14.61
CA VAL A 134 -4.69 -14.90 14.74
C VAL A 134 -6.09 -14.36 15.03
N GLY A 135 -6.13 -13.17 15.64
CA GLY A 135 -7.36 -12.48 16.00
C GLY A 135 -8.14 -13.18 17.12
N THR A 136 -9.33 -12.66 17.38
CA THR A 136 -10.26 -13.19 18.39
C THR A 136 -11.63 -13.30 17.76
N VAL A 137 -12.28 -14.43 17.97
CA VAL A 137 -13.66 -14.68 17.53
C VAL A 137 -14.62 -14.14 18.60
N THR A 138 -15.65 -13.42 18.16
CA THR A 138 -16.77 -13.07 19.04
C THR A 138 -17.82 -14.18 18.98
N PHE A 139 -18.13 -14.78 20.13
CA PHE A 139 -19.12 -15.86 20.22
C PHE A 139 -20.51 -15.31 20.53
N ASP A 140 -21.51 -15.77 19.78
CA ASP A 140 -22.91 -15.33 19.92
C ASP A 140 -23.63 -16.02 21.11
N GLY A 141 -22.98 -17.01 21.73
CA GLY A 141 -23.61 -17.89 22.72
C GLY A 141 -24.67 -18.80 22.08
N ALA A 142 -25.20 -19.74 22.87
CA ALA A 142 -26.03 -20.86 22.40
C ALA A 142 -27.32 -20.52 21.58
N ASN A 143 -27.73 -19.24 21.49
CA ASN A 143 -29.04 -18.86 20.95
C ASN A 143 -29.10 -17.51 20.18
N GLY A 144 -27.98 -16.88 19.83
CA GLY A 144 -27.98 -15.64 19.03
C GLY A 144 -27.65 -15.90 17.54
N PRO A 145 -28.37 -15.28 16.58
CA PRO A 145 -28.00 -15.26 15.16
C PRO A 145 -27.36 -13.91 14.73
N GLY A 146 -26.81 -13.14 15.67
CA GLY A 146 -26.44 -11.73 15.51
C GLY A 146 -25.00 -11.41 15.07
N ASN A 147 -24.03 -12.32 15.23
CA ASN A 147 -22.62 -12.07 14.88
C ASN A 147 -22.13 -13.00 13.76
N TRP A 148 -22.68 -12.83 12.57
CA TRP A 148 -22.15 -13.47 11.37
C TRP A 148 -20.86 -12.79 10.93
N HIS A 149 -19.85 -13.60 10.63
CA HIS A 149 -18.60 -13.15 10.05
C HIS A 149 -18.35 -13.87 8.73
N HIS A 150 -17.88 -13.15 7.72
CA HIS A 150 -17.40 -13.76 6.49
C HIS A 150 -15.91 -14.03 6.60
N VAL A 151 -15.50 -15.29 6.49
CA VAL A 151 -14.10 -15.69 6.67
C VAL A 151 -13.55 -16.24 5.37
N ILE A 152 -12.32 -15.85 5.02
CA ILE A 152 -11.57 -16.42 3.89
C ILE A 152 -10.21 -16.91 4.39
N TRP A 153 -9.89 -18.16 4.08
CA TRP A 153 -8.57 -18.76 4.21
C TRP A 153 -7.94 -18.83 2.82
N GLU A 154 -6.98 -17.95 2.56
CA GLU A 154 -6.30 -17.83 1.26
C GLU A 154 -4.88 -18.37 1.34
N TYR A 155 -4.53 -19.29 0.44
CA TYR A 155 -3.20 -19.88 0.36
C TYR A 155 -2.60 -19.63 -1.03
N ALA A 156 -2.00 -18.47 -1.27
CA ALA A 156 -1.57 -18.03 -2.60
C ALA A 156 -0.33 -17.14 -2.57
N GLN A 157 0.40 -17.07 -3.69
CA GLN A 157 1.58 -16.21 -3.84
C GLN A 157 2.67 -16.43 -2.78
N GLY A 158 2.84 -17.66 -2.30
CA GLY A 158 3.82 -17.99 -1.25
C GLY A 158 3.41 -17.56 0.16
N VAL A 159 2.18 -17.08 0.35
CA VAL A 159 1.64 -16.57 1.62
C VAL A 159 0.32 -17.26 1.95
N GLU A 160 0.09 -17.50 3.22
CA GLU A 160 -1.23 -17.85 3.77
C GLU A 160 -1.82 -16.63 4.48
N ARG A 161 -3.12 -16.38 4.30
CA ARG A 161 -3.82 -15.21 4.82
C ARG A 161 -5.20 -15.58 5.34
N ILE A 162 -5.59 -14.95 6.44
CA ILE A 162 -6.95 -15.04 6.97
C ILE A 162 -7.62 -13.68 6.82
N TYR A 163 -8.75 -13.64 6.13
CA TYR A 163 -9.62 -12.47 6.06
C TYR A 163 -10.86 -12.68 6.92
N VAL A 164 -11.29 -11.63 7.62
CA VAL A 164 -12.55 -11.58 8.35
C VAL A 164 -13.26 -10.29 7.97
N ASP A 165 -14.50 -10.43 7.50
CA ASP A 165 -15.36 -9.33 7.04
C ASP A 165 -14.67 -8.41 6.01
N GLY A 166 -13.87 -9.04 5.15
CA GLY A 166 -13.14 -8.39 4.07
C GLY A 166 -11.74 -7.88 4.46
N ASN A 167 -11.39 -7.89 5.74
CA ASN A 167 -10.11 -7.37 6.24
C ASN A 167 -9.10 -8.50 6.47
N ASN A 168 -7.85 -8.32 6.04
CA ASN A 168 -6.77 -9.24 6.36
C ASN A 168 -6.42 -9.10 7.86
N ILE A 169 -6.62 -10.16 8.63
CA ILE A 169 -6.32 -10.16 10.08
C ILE A 169 -5.00 -10.85 10.41
N GLY A 170 -4.35 -11.49 9.44
CA GLY A 170 -3.02 -12.06 9.64
C GLY A 170 -2.51 -12.79 8.41
N SER A 171 -1.18 -12.84 8.28
CA SER A 171 -0.50 -13.48 7.16
C SER A 171 0.79 -14.14 7.60
N ALA A 172 1.18 -15.22 6.94
CA ALA A 172 2.44 -15.92 7.18
C ALA A 172 3.00 -16.52 5.89
N PRO A 173 4.31 -16.81 5.81
CA PRO A 173 4.86 -17.60 4.71
C PRO A 173 4.19 -18.96 4.66
N ARG A 174 3.81 -19.39 3.45
CA ARG A 174 3.08 -20.65 3.28
C ARG A 174 4.05 -21.83 3.13
N GLY A 175 3.74 -22.94 3.79
CA GLY A 175 4.49 -24.20 3.74
C GLY A 175 4.18 -25.12 2.55
N THR A 176 4.31 -26.44 2.77
CA THR A 176 4.00 -27.50 1.80
C THR A 176 2.75 -28.26 2.25
N LEU A 177 1.76 -28.31 1.37
CA LEU A 177 0.50 -29.07 1.43
C LEU A 177 0.68 -30.54 0.98
N SER A 178 0.97 -31.47 1.89
CA SER A 178 1.30 -32.87 1.54
C SER A 178 0.15 -33.89 1.63
N ASN A 179 -1.11 -33.47 1.45
CA ASN A 179 -2.26 -34.38 1.52
C ASN A 179 -3.32 -34.11 0.44
N ASN A 180 -3.67 -35.15 -0.34
CA ASN A 180 -4.70 -35.12 -1.39
C ASN A 180 -5.95 -35.94 -0.99
N ALA A 181 -6.21 -36.11 0.30
CA ALA A 181 -7.39 -36.79 0.81
C ALA A 181 -8.67 -35.98 0.55
N ASN A 182 -9.81 -36.60 0.86
CA ASN A 182 -11.12 -35.98 0.75
C ASN A 182 -11.21 -34.77 1.67
N VAL A 183 -11.74 -33.65 1.16
CA VAL A 183 -12.03 -32.47 1.97
C VAL A 183 -13.43 -32.59 2.55
N GLN A 184 -13.61 -32.17 3.79
CA GLN A 184 -14.88 -32.20 4.49
C GLN A 184 -15.21 -30.81 5.04
N VAL A 185 -16.49 -30.50 5.12
CA VAL A 185 -16.97 -29.22 5.67
C VAL A 185 -17.65 -29.47 7.01
N GLY A 186 -17.23 -28.75 8.05
CA GLY A 186 -17.78 -28.86 9.42
C GLY A 186 -16.99 -29.77 10.37
N THR A 187 -15.83 -30.28 9.95
CA THR A 187 -14.98 -31.16 10.79
C THR A 187 -13.52 -31.07 10.36
N SER A 188 -12.60 -31.36 11.29
CA SER A 188 -11.19 -31.66 11.00
C SER A 188 -10.87 -33.15 10.96
N GLU A 189 -11.80 -34.01 11.39
CA GLU A 189 -11.55 -35.42 11.73
C GLU A 189 -10.30 -35.64 12.63
N ASN A 190 -9.96 -34.64 13.44
CA ASN A 190 -8.80 -34.61 14.33
C ASN A 190 -9.10 -33.89 15.66
N ASN A 191 -10.16 -34.31 16.34
CA ASN A 191 -10.77 -33.68 17.53
C ASN A 191 -11.25 -32.23 17.33
N GLY A 192 -11.79 -31.88 16.15
CA GLY A 192 -12.22 -30.52 15.81
C GLY A 192 -13.49 -30.40 14.96
N GLY A 193 -14.65 -30.70 15.55
CA GLY A 193 -15.95 -30.51 14.90
C GLY A 193 -16.40 -29.04 14.92
N PHE A 194 -17.10 -28.58 13.88
CA PHE A 194 -17.58 -27.20 13.86
C PHE A 194 -18.68 -26.96 14.90
N ASN A 195 -18.63 -25.82 15.59
CA ASN A 195 -19.63 -25.43 16.59
C ASN A 195 -20.27 -24.08 16.27
N GLY A 196 -21.32 -24.12 15.45
CA GLY A 196 -21.96 -22.91 14.99
C GLY A 196 -22.87 -23.13 13.79
N LEU A 197 -23.12 -22.04 13.07
CA LEU A 197 -23.84 -22.01 11.81
C LEU A 197 -22.87 -21.74 10.65
N LEU A 198 -23.05 -22.49 9.57
CA LEU A 198 -22.41 -22.23 8.28
C LEU A 198 -23.46 -21.80 7.26
N ASP A 199 -23.07 -20.89 6.39
CA ASP A 199 -23.81 -20.46 5.21
C ASP A 199 -22.81 -20.12 4.08
N ASP A 200 -23.24 -20.23 2.82
CA ASP A 200 -22.49 -19.82 1.64
C ASP A 200 -21.02 -20.30 1.60
N VAL A 201 -20.82 -21.61 1.76
CA VAL A 201 -19.49 -22.22 1.80
C VAL A 201 -18.93 -22.39 0.39
N ALA A 202 -17.79 -21.78 0.09
CA ALA A 202 -17.18 -21.85 -1.24
C ALA A 202 -15.67 -22.12 -1.22
N VAL A 203 -15.15 -22.72 -2.30
CA VAL A 203 -13.72 -22.91 -2.54
C VAL A 203 -13.37 -22.55 -3.98
N TYR A 204 -12.34 -21.72 -4.14
CA TYR A 204 -11.76 -21.36 -5.43
C TYR A 204 -10.37 -21.99 -5.55
N SER A 205 -10.12 -22.67 -6.67
CA SER A 205 -8.74 -22.97 -7.07
C SER A 205 -8.11 -21.73 -7.70
N LEU A 206 -6.90 -21.41 -7.26
CA LEU A 206 -6.11 -20.29 -7.74
C LEU A 206 -4.94 -20.81 -8.55
N SER A 207 -4.72 -20.28 -9.75
CA SER A 207 -3.68 -20.76 -10.66
C SER A 207 -2.78 -19.64 -11.16
N GLY A 208 -1.56 -19.99 -11.59
CA GLY A 208 -0.65 -19.03 -12.23
C GLY A 208 -0.16 -17.90 -11.31
N GLY A 209 -0.16 -18.11 -9.99
CA GLY A 209 0.26 -17.09 -9.02
C GLY A 209 -0.78 -16.03 -8.75
N GLN A 210 -2.02 -16.24 -9.19
CA GLN A 210 -3.11 -15.36 -8.86
C GLN A 210 -3.63 -15.63 -7.45
N ARG A 211 -4.31 -14.64 -6.90
CA ARG A 211 -4.96 -14.65 -5.60
C ARG A 211 -6.38 -14.09 -5.72
N LEU A 212 -7.16 -14.08 -4.64
CA LEU A 212 -8.36 -13.24 -4.63
C LEU A 212 -7.94 -11.78 -4.56
N PHE A 213 -8.51 -10.96 -5.43
CA PHE A 213 -8.25 -9.53 -5.44
C PHE A 213 -9.04 -8.83 -4.32
N PRO A 214 -8.58 -7.67 -3.82
CA PRO A 214 -9.28 -6.96 -2.74
C PRO A 214 -10.78 -6.74 -3.02
N ASN A 215 -11.14 -6.45 -4.27
CA ASN A 215 -12.53 -6.24 -4.66
C ASN A 215 -13.37 -7.53 -4.62
N GLN A 216 -12.75 -8.68 -4.90
CA GLN A 216 -13.37 -9.99 -4.81
C GLN A 216 -13.54 -10.42 -3.34
N VAL A 217 -12.53 -10.13 -2.51
CA VAL A 217 -12.60 -10.31 -1.05
C VAL A 217 -13.75 -9.48 -0.47
N ALA A 218 -13.85 -8.20 -0.83
CA ALA A 218 -14.92 -7.30 -0.39
C ALA A 218 -16.30 -7.71 -0.94
N HIS A 219 -16.37 -8.16 -2.19
CA HIS A 219 -17.61 -8.69 -2.79
C HIS A 219 -18.15 -9.86 -1.97
N LEU A 220 -17.32 -10.86 -1.66
CA LEU A 220 -17.76 -12.00 -0.87
C LEU A 220 -18.14 -11.60 0.56
N ALA A 221 -17.32 -10.75 1.20
CA ALA A 221 -17.58 -10.27 2.56
C ALA A 221 -18.84 -9.40 2.71
N SER A 222 -19.32 -8.81 1.61
CA SER A 222 -20.56 -8.03 1.59
C SER A 222 -21.80 -8.82 1.17
N GLY A 223 -21.66 -10.15 0.98
CA GLY A 223 -22.77 -11.01 0.56
C GLY A 223 -22.91 -11.20 -0.94
N GLY A 224 -21.87 -10.85 -1.70
CA GLY A 224 -21.86 -10.97 -3.14
C GLY A 224 -21.87 -12.44 -3.61
N ASN A 225 -22.47 -12.66 -4.78
CA ASN A 225 -22.59 -13.97 -5.40
C ASN A 225 -21.23 -14.68 -5.59
N PRO A 226 -21.00 -15.86 -4.96
CA PRO A 226 -19.76 -16.62 -5.13
C PRO A 226 -19.57 -17.20 -6.55
N ILE A 227 -20.64 -17.34 -7.34
CA ILE A 227 -20.54 -17.84 -8.72
C ILE A 227 -19.98 -16.76 -9.66
N GLU A 228 -20.26 -15.49 -9.35
CA GLU A 228 -19.95 -14.35 -10.21
C GLU A 228 -19.02 -13.38 -9.48
N LEU A 229 -17.76 -13.80 -9.29
CA LEU A 229 -16.74 -12.87 -8.79
C LEU A 229 -16.60 -11.67 -9.74
N PRO A 230 -16.50 -10.44 -9.21
CA PRO A 230 -16.21 -9.29 -10.04
C PRO A 230 -14.86 -9.49 -10.74
N ALA A 231 -14.73 -8.84 -11.90
CA ALA A 231 -13.45 -8.80 -12.61
C ALA A 231 -12.37 -8.33 -11.63
N ALA A 232 -11.23 -9.03 -11.66
CA ALA A 232 -10.07 -8.68 -10.86
C ALA A 232 -9.77 -7.19 -10.97
N ASP A 233 -9.93 -6.47 -9.86
CA ASP A 233 -9.41 -5.12 -9.73
C ASP A 233 -8.20 -5.22 -8.80
N PRO A 234 -6.96 -5.14 -9.34
CA PRO A 234 -5.76 -5.29 -8.53
C PRO A 234 -5.71 -4.37 -7.31
N GLU A 235 -6.50 -3.28 -7.25
CA GLU A 235 -6.62 -2.50 -6.01
C GLU A 235 -8.01 -1.83 -5.86
N SER A 236 -9.02 -2.50 -5.28
CA SER A 236 -10.17 -1.75 -4.78
C SER A 236 -9.81 -0.99 -3.51
N LEU A 237 -9.67 0.31 -3.69
CA LEU A 237 -9.75 1.31 -2.65
C LEU A 237 -11.15 1.28 -2.02
N PRO A 238 -11.32 1.67 -0.74
CA PRO A 238 -12.64 1.97 -0.22
C PRO A 238 -13.32 2.96 -1.18
N SER A 239 -14.57 2.66 -1.55
CA SER A 239 -15.37 3.54 -2.38
C SER A 239 -15.54 4.89 -1.67
N ALA A 240 -14.83 5.92 -2.13
CA ALA A 240 -15.15 7.29 -1.78
C ALA A 240 -16.56 7.61 -2.33
N PRO A 241 -17.36 8.45 -1.64
CA PRO A 241 -18.67 8.85 -2.13
C PRO A 241 -18.58 9.46 -3.53
N ASP A 242 -19.63 9.31 -4.34
CA ASP A 242 -19.73 9.91 -5.67
C ASP A 242 -19.41 11.41 -5.62
N PHE A 243 -18.26 11.83 -6.16
CA PHE A 243 -17.89 13.24 -6.27
C PHE A 243 -17.47 13.61 -7.70
N ILE A 244 -17.91 14.79 -8.12
CA ILE A 244 -17.81 15.32 -9.47
C ILE A 244 -16.35 15.76 -9.77
N PRO A 245 -15.69 15.28 -10.84
CA PRO A 245 -14.32 15.66 -11.17
C PRO A 245 -14.22 17.10 -11.70
N VAL A 246 -13.19 17.85 -11.29
CA VAL A 246 -12.81 19.13 -11.89
C VAL A 246 -11.33 19.12 -12.32
N GLY A 247 -11.11 18.90 -13.62
CA GLY A 247 -10.15 19.57 -14.53
C GLY A 247 -8.69 19.85 -14.13
N LEU A 248 -7.67 19.18 -14.71
CA LEU A 248 -6.44 19.88 -15.13
C LEU A 248 -6.67 20.42 -16.54
N GLY A 249 -6.53 21.73 -16.69
CA GLY A 249 -6.77 22.50 -17.89
C GLY A 249 -6.88 23.97 -17.52
N GLY A 250 -5.77 24.59 -17.11
CA GLY A 250 -5.74 26.01 -16.73
C GLY A 250 -6.56 26.32 -15.49
N GLY A 251 -6.11 25.84 -14.33
CA GLY A 251 -6.74 26.08 -13.03
C GLY A 251 -7.78 25.03 -12.68
N GLY A 252 -7.46 24.14 -11.74
CA GLY A 252 -8.46 23.23 -11.18
C GLY A 252 -7.98 22.59 -9.90
N ALA A 253 -8.77 22.77 -8.86
CA ALA A 253 -8.64 22.10 -7.58
C ALA A 253 -9.13 20.66 -7.74
N GLY A 254 -8.23 19.70 -7.55
CA GLY A 254 -8.63 18.32 -7.26
C GLY A 254 -8.85 18.16 -5.76
N PHE A 255 -9.73 17.24 -5.38
CA PHE A 255 -9.95 16.90 -3.97
C PHE A 255 -9.39 15.49 -3.72
N ALA A 256 -8.64 15.32 -2.64
CA ALA A 256 -8.24 14.02 -2.14
C ALA A 256 -8.84 13.82 -0.75
N THR A 257 -9.31 12.62 -0.44
CA THR A 257 -9.56 12.24 0.96
C THR A 257 -8.30 11.57 1.46
N MET A 258 -7.72 12.14 2.52
CA MET A 258 -6.57 11.60 3.21
C MET A 258 -7.04 10.84 4.44
N HIS A 259 -6.57 9.61 4.56
CA HIS A 259 -6.70 8.80 5.76
C HIS A 259 -5.32 8.65 6.38
N VAL A 260 -5.19 8.95 7.66
CA VAL A 260 -3.97 8.79 8.45
C VAL A 260 -4.26 7.90 9.63
N ILE A 261 -3.41 6.92 9.87
CA ILE A 261 -3.38 6.19 11.13
C ILE A 261 -2.08 6.52 11.81
N TYR A 262 -2.19 7.19 12.96
CA TYR A 262 -1.08 7.39 13.88
C TYR A 262 -0.96 6.15 14.75
N THR A 263 0.24 5.57 14.82
CA THR A 263 0.46 4.44 15.69
C THR A 263 1.50 4.82 16.71
N ASP A 264 1.04 5.13 17.93
CA ASP A 264 1.88 5.48 19.07
C ASP A 264 2.72 4.25 19.51
N GLY A 265 3.65 3.80 18.66
CA GLY A 265 4.48 2.60 18.80
C GLY A 265 3.77 1.25 18.63
N LEU A 266 2.53 1.22 18.12
CA LEU A 266 1.72 -0.01 18.00
C LEU A 266 1.98 -0.84 16.74
N LEU A 267 2.64 -0.27 15.72
CA LEU A 267 3.08 -0.99 14.52
C LEU A 267 4.60 -0.94 14.41
N ALA A 268 5.28 -1.84 15.13
CA ALA A 268 6.74 -1.95 15.09
C ALA A 268 7.31 -2.35 13.70
N ASP A 269 6.44 -2.65 12.73
CA ASP A 269 6.77 -3.28 11.44
C ASP A 269 6.33 -2.44 10.22
N LEU A 270 6.18 -1.11 10.31
CA LEU A 270 6.02 -0.27 9.10
C LEU A 270 7.36 -0.19 8.34
N HIS A 271 7.62 -1.12 7.43
CA HIS A 271 8.89 -1.17 6.67
C HIS A 271 8.67 -1.24 5.16
N SER A 272 7.43 -1.14 4.73
CA SER A 272 7.04 -1.20 3.33
C SER A 272 5.68 -0.55 3.11
N VAL A 273 5.39 -0.21 1.85
CA VAL A 273 4.06 0.25 1.45
C VAL A 273 3.02 -0.85 1.68
N THR A 274 3.44 -2.13 1.64
CA THR A 274 2.55 -3.26 1.96
C THR A 274 2.13 -3.23 3.43
N ASP A 275 3.06 -2.95 4.34
CA ASP A 275 2.77 -2.84 5.78
C ASP A 275 1.85 -1.64 6.04
N ALA A 276 2.12 -0.50 5.40
CA ALA A 276 1.27 0.68 5.43
C ALA A 276 -0.16 0.38 4.95
N SER A 277 -0.29 -0.34 3.83
CA SER A 277 -1.58 -0.75 3.29
C SER A 277 -2.33 -1.70 4.24
N ASN A 278 -1.62 -2.64 4.88
CA ASN A 278 -2.22 -3.56 5.85
C ASN A 278 -2.69 -2.79 7.10
N ALA A 279 -1.88 -1.86 7.60
CA ALA A 279 -2.21 -0.99 8.72
C ALA A 279 -3.49 -0.18 8.45
N LEU A 280 -3.56 0.50 7.30
CA LEU A 280 -4.71 1.30 6.88
C LEU A 280 -5.99 0.46 6.70
N GLN A 281 -5.87 -0.81 6.34
CA GLN A 281 -7.00 -1.74 6.19
C GLN A 281 -7.43 -2.39 7.51
N SER A 282 -6.52 -2.53 8.47
CA SER A 282 -6.79 -3.16 9.76
C SER A 282 -7.75 -2.38 10.68
N GLY A 283 -8.05 -1.11 10.36
CA GLY A 283 -8.99 -0.28 11.14
C GLY A 283 -8.47 0.12 12.52
N VAL A 284 -7.15 0.07 12.74
CA VAL A 284 -6.52 0.49 14.00
C VAL A 284 -6.79 1.99 14.24
N SER A 285 -7.25 2.31 15.45
CA SER A 285 -7.59 3.67 15.87
C SER A 285 -6.38 4.30 16.59
N PRO A 286 -6.09 5.61 16.38
CA PRO A 286 -6.91 6.58 15.68
C PRO A 286 -6.70 6.61 14.15
N LEU A 287 -7.77 6.35 13.40
CA LEU A 287 -7.90 6.66 11.97
C LEU A 287 -8.51 8.05 11.85
N VAL A 288 -7.75 9.01 11.34
CA VAL A 288 -8.21 10.36 11.02
C VAL A 288 -8.43 10.46 9.52
N ALA A 289 -9.60 10.93 9.11
CA ALA A 289 -9.94 11.12 7.70
C ALA A 289 -10.34 12.58 7.45
N GLU A 290 -9.69 13.22 6.48
CA GLU A 290 -9.98 14.61 6.11
C GLU A 290 -9.94 14.80 4.59
N ASN A 291 -10.74 15.73 4.08
CA ASN A 291 -10.63 16.17 2.69
C ASN A 291 -9.52 17.20 2.59
N VAL A 292 -8.47 16.87 1.85
CA VAL A 292 -7.31 17.73 1.65
C VAL A 292 -7.29 18.27 0.22
N PRO A 293 -6.84 19.51 0.02
CA PRO A 293 -6.84 20.13 -1.29
C PRO A 293 -5.71 19.62 -2.18
N MET A 294 -4.69 18.93 -1.65
CA MET A 294 -3.57 18.40 -2.45
C MET A 294 -2.80 17.32 -1.71
N VAL A 295 -2.01 16.53 -2.43
CA VAL A 295 -1.01 15.63 -1.85
C VAL A 295 0.31 16.39 -1.67
N ASN A 296 0.41 17.13 -0.57
CA ASN A 296 1.63 17.87 -0.19
C ASN A 296 1.60 18.18 1.32
N HIS A 297 2.12 17.26 2.13
CA HIS A 297 2.12 17.41 3.59
C HIS A 297 3.52 17.23 4.19
N ALA A 298 3.70 17.82 5.36
CA ALA A 298 4.84 17.58 6.22
C ALA A 298 4.42 17.76 7.68
N ASP A 299 5.16 17.10 8.56
CA ASP A 299 5.13 17.43 9.97
C ASP A 299 5.70 18.85 10.17
N THR A 300 5.22 19.53 11.20
CA THR A 300 5.56 20.92 11.54
C THR A 300 5.94 21.09 13.02
N GLY A 301 6.47 20.03 13.66
CA GLY A 301 6.91 20.04 15.04
C GLY A 301 7.88 21.20 15.37
N PRO A 302 7.87 21.72 16.61
CA PRO A 302 8.76 22.80 17.06
C PRO A 302 10.20 22.28 17.16
N GLY A 303 10.94 22.34 16.05
CA GLY A 303 12.30 21.83 15.91
C GLY A 303 12.49 20.92 14.69
N GLY A 304 11.39 20.37 14.16
CA GLY A 304 11.38 19.64 12.90
C GLY A 304 11.68 20.60 11.75
N SER A 305 12.78 20.36 11.05
CA SER A 305 12.95 20.99 9.74
C SER A 305 11.88 20.37 8.84
N PRO A 306 10.96 21.15 8.24
CA PRO A 306 9.97 20.56 7.33
C PRO A 306 10.74 19.75 6.29
N GLY A 307 10.38 18.48 6.14
CA GLY A 307 11.07 17.56 5.24
C GLY A 307 11.34 18.19 3.88
N GLY A 308 12.58 18.09 3.42
CA GLY A 308 13.18 18.85 2.32
C GLY A 308 12.69 18.49 0.91
N GLY A 309 11.42 18.09 0.77
CA GLY A 309 10.84 17.66 -0.50
C GLY A 309 10.83 18.72 -1.60
N TYR A 310 10.68 18.25 -2.84
CA TYR A 310 10.90 19.05 -4.04
C TYR A 310 9.77 20.03 -4.40
N SER A 311 8.59 19.99 -3.75
CA SER A 311 7.48 20.91 -4.00
C SER A 311 7.73 22.30 -3.40
N VAL A 312 8.72 23.01 -3.95
CA VAL A 312 8.94 24.45 -3.73
C VAL A 312 7.78 25.33 -4.23
N LEU A 313 6.80 24.76 -4.94
CA LEU A 313 5.70 25.51 -5.57
C LEU A 313 4.46 25.67 -4.68
N HIS A 314 4.32 24.87 -3.62
CA HIS A 314 3.17 24.94 -2.71
C HIS A 314 3.60 24.77 -1.25
N PRO A 315 3.09 25.61 -0.32
CA PRO A 315 3.29 25.37 1.11
C PRO A 315 2.76 23.99 1.49
N LYS A 316 3.57 23.23 2.24
CA LYS A 316 3.15 21.94 2.79
C LYS A 316 2.06 22.13 3.84
N LEU A 317 1.09 21.23 3.85
CA LEU A 317 0.03 21.17 4.86
C LEU A 317 0.43 20.25 6.01
N ARG A 318 -0.14 20.45 7.20
CA ARG A 318 0.00 19.50 8.32
C ARG A 318 -0.80 18.24 8.05
N TYR A 319 -0.27 17.09 8.45
CA TYR A 319 -1.03 15.85 8.44
C TYR A 319 -2.33 15.99 9.26
N PRO A 320 -3.48 15.44 8.79
CA PRO A 320 -4.72 15.46 9.56
C PRO A 320 -4.58 14.72 10.89
N GLY A 321 -4.77 15.42 12.01
CA GLY A 321 -4.63 14.85 13.36
C GLY A 321 -3.23 14.98 13.96
N ASP A 322 -2.31 15.61 13.24
CA ASP A 322 -0.94 15.87 13.67
C ASP A 322 -0.89 16.74 14.94
N VAL A 323 0.03 16.41 15.83
CA VAL A 323 0.27 17.13 17.09
C VAL A 323 1.65 17.78 17.04
N ASP A 324 1.82 18.90 17.75
CA ASP A 324 3.12 19.59 17.75
C ASP A 324 4.22 18.67 18.34
N GLY A 325 5.18 18.27 17.50
CA GLY A 325 6.32 17.39 17.85
C GLY A 325 6.69 16.56 16.63
N ASP A 326 7.80 15.83 16.68
CA ASP A 326 8.12 14.85 15.64
C ASP A 326 7.16 13.66 15.81
N THR A 327 6.28 13.46 14.84
CA THR A 327 5.32 12.37 14.78
C THR A 327 5.85 11.29 13.86
N GLU A 328 6.21 10.15 14.46
CA GLU A 328 6.74 8.99 13.75
C GLU A 328 5.72 7.84 13.75
N ASP A 329 6.03 6.77 13.02
CA ASP A 329 5.25 5.52 13.02
C ASP A 329 3.78 5.73 12.61
N PHE A 330 3.58 6.34 11.44
CA PHE A 330 2.24 6.51 10.87
C PHE A 330 2.17 6.04 9.43
N ALA A 331 0.96 5.67 9.01
CA ALA A 331 0.66 5.31 7.63
C ALA A 331 -0.41 6.26 7.10
N TYR A 332 -0.34 6.56 5.80
CA TYR A 332 -1.32 7.41 5.14
C TYR A 332 -1.73 6.88 3.78
N VAL A 333 -2.97 7.19 3.40
CA VAL A 333 -3.47 7.00 2.05
C VAL A 333 -4.27 8.20 1.58
N TYR A 334 -3.98 8.63 0.37
CA TYR A 334 -4.78 9.57 -0.40
C TYR A 334 -5.57 8.81 -1.44
N ASN A 335 -6.87 9.08 -1.51
CA ASN A 335 -7.73 8.61 -2.59
C ASN A 335 -8.36 9.81 -3.27
N GLY A 336 -8.36 9.84 -4.61
CA GLY A 336 -8.96 10.95 -5.35
C GLY A 336 -9.02 10.71 -6.85
N TYR A 337 -9.29 11.78 -7.59
CA TYR A 337 -9.25 11.78 -9.06
C TYR A 337 -8.30 12.86 -9.56
N VAL A 338 -7.49 12.50 -10.57
CA VAL A 338 -6.72 13.44 -11.38
C VAL A 338 -7.42 13.58 -12.72
N ASN A 339 -7.68 14.81 -13.16
CA ASN A 339 -8.31 15.03 -14.46
C ASN A 339 -7.24 15.30 -15.52
N ILE A 340 -7.20 14.48 -16.55
CA ILE A 340 -6.31 14.59 -17.69
C ILE A 340 -6.98 15.45 -18.79
N PRO A 341 -6.41 16.61 -19.19
CA PRO A 341 -7.05 17.55 -20.12
C PRO A 341 -7.19 17.02 -21.53
N ALA A 342 -6.21 16.21 -21.96
CA ALA A 342 -6.07 15.76 -23.33
C ALA A 342 -5.34 14.42 -23.34
N ASP A 343 -5.65 13.59 -24.33
CA ASP A 343 -4.88 12.38 -24.60
C ASP A 343 -3.41 12.75 -24.80
N GLY A 344 -2.50 12.08 -24.09
CA GLY A 344 -1.09 12.39 -24.21
C GLY A 344 -0.20 11.69 -23.20
N MET A 345 1.10 11.99 -23.31
CA MET A 345 2.08 11.61 -22.31
C MET A 345 2.01 12.55 -21.12
N TYR A 346 2.19 11.99 -19.93
CA TYR A 346 2.29 12.70 -18.66
C TYR A 346 3.44 12.11 -17.84
N THR A 347 4.14 12.94 -17.08
CA THR A 347 5.05 12.49 -16.03
C THR A 347 4.36 12.69 -14.68
N PHE A 348 4.40 11.67 -13.84
CA PHE A 348 4.03 11.72 -12.44
C PHE A 348 5.26 11.56 -11.58
N GLY A 349 5.22 12.11 -10.37
CA GLY A 349 6.22 11.87 -9.37
C GLY A 349 5.64 11.73 -7.97
N ILE A 350 6.38 11.02 -7.13
CA ILE A 350 6.19 10.94 -5.69
C ILE A 350 7.49 11.36 -5.01
N ASP A 351 7.37 11.90 -3.82
CA ASP A 351 8.49 12.26 -2.96
C ASP A 351 8.07 12.22 -1.49
N GLY A 352 8.95 11.75 -0.63
CA GLY A 352 8.68 11.56 0.79
C GLY A 352 9.93 11.14 1.55
N ASP A 353 9.83 11.08 2.87
CA ASP A 353 10.93 10.60 3.70
C ASP A 353 11.08 9.10 3.47
N ASP A 354 10.10 8.30 3.90
CA ASP A 354 10.06 6.85 3.75
C ASP A 354 9.30 6.36 2.50
N GLY A 355 9.09 5.04 2.41
CA GLY A 355 8.48 4.37 1.27
C GLY A 355 7.09 4.88 0.89
N GLN A 356 6.88 5.02 -0.43
CA GLN A 356 5.68 5.56 -1.03
C GLN A 356 5.30 4.83 -2.32
N ARG A 357 4.02 4.91 -2.69
CA ARG A 357 3.46 4.35 -3.93
C ARG A 357 2.40 5.26 -4.51
N LEU A 358 2.43 5.42 -5.83
CA LEU A 358 1.34 6.04 -6.59
C LEU A 358 0.71 5.03 -7.55
N LYS A 359 -0.62 4.91 -7.49
CA LYS A 359 -1.46 4.26 -8.51
C LYS A 359 -2.26 5.31 -9.27
N VAL A 360 -2.38 5.16 -10.59
CA VAL A 360 -3.32 5.93 -11.42
C VAL A 360 -4.06 5.01 -12.37
N ALA A 361 -5.38 4.91 -12.24
CA ALA A 361 -6.21 4.04 -13.05
C ALA A 361 -6.02 4.30 -14.56
N GLY A 362 -5.75 3.26 -15.34
CA GLY A 362 -5.51 3.35 -16.78
C GLY A 362 -4.09 3.79 -17.16
N ALA A 363 -3.20 4.04 -16.19
CA ALA A 363 -1.79 4.30 -16.45
C ALA A 363 -1.03 3.02 -16.79
N GLN A 364 0.09 3.20 -17.47
CA GLN A 364 1.09 2.19 -17.79
C GLN A 364 2.45 2.85 -17.59
N PHE A 365 2.94 2.82 -16.36
CA PHE A 365 4.09 3.60 -15.96
C PHE A 365 5.41 3.02 -16.47
N GLU A 366 6.30 3.93 -16.86
CA GLU A 366 7.72 3.70 -17.12
C GLU A 366 8.52 4.72 -16.29
N VAL A 367 9.30 4.28 -15.31
CA VAL A 367 10.13 5.19 -14.49
C VAL A 367 11.24 5.80 -15.32
N ILE A 368 11.49 7.08 -15.10
CA ILE A 368 12.46 7.89 -15.86
C ILE A 368 13.49 8.60 -14.97
N ALA A 369 13.27 8.70 -13.66
CA ALA A 369 14.25 9.22 -12.69
C ALA A 369 13.92 8.78 -11.26
N GLY A 370 14.90 8.80 -10.35
CA GLY A 370 14.71 8.64 -8.90
C GLY A 370 16.00 8.86 -8.09
N SER A 371 15.88 9.19 -6.81
CA SER A 371 16.99 9.39 -5.87
C SER A 371 17.56 8.03 -5.41
N GLY A 372 18.86 7.83 -5.62
CA GLY A 372 19.53 6.53 -5.48
C GLY A 372 19.90 6.10 -4.04
N GLY A 373 19.22 6.60 -3.01
CA GLY A 373 19.63 6.41 -1.61
C GLY A 373 19.29 5.04 -1.00
N GLY A 374 18.18 4.43 -1.42
CA GLY A 374 17.68 3.18 -0.86
C GLY A 374 17.64 2.01 -1.84
N GLY A 375 18.14 2.19 -3.06
CA GLY A 375 17.94 1.24 -4.16
C GLY A 375 16.47 1.25 -4.59
N ILE A 376 16.24 1.50 -5.88
CA ILE A 376 14.94 1.32 -6.50
C ILE A 376 14.61 -0.19 -6.40
N ARG A 377 13.90 -0.58 -5.35
CA ARG A 377 13.70 -1.97 -4.93
C ARG A 377 12.24 -2.35 -5.17
N ASP A 378 12.06 -3.00 -6.30
CA ASP A 378 10.83 -3.63 -6.83
C ASP A 378 10.13 -2.87 -7.96
N PHE A 379 10.84 -2.76 -9.09
CA PHE A 379 10.18 -2.66 -10.38
C PHE A 379 9.39 -3.94 -10.65
N LYS A 380 8.08 -3.94 -10.38
CA LYS A 380 7.19 -4.81 -11.15
C LYS A 380 7.27 -4.34 -12.60
N PRO A 381 7.62 -5.22 -13.56
CA PRO A 381 8.02 -4.80 -14.90
C PRO A 381 6.93 -3.99 -15.61
N SER A 382 7.39 -3.07 -16.47
CA SER A 382 6.66 -2.28 -17.47
C SER A 382 5.25 -2.80 -17.79
N ALA A 383 4.25 -1.90 -17.70
CA ALA A 383 2.80 -2.13 -17.88
C ALA A 383 1.96 -2.25 -16.59
N SER A 384 2.43 -1.67 -15.49
CA SER A 384 1.61 -1.50 -14.27
C SER A 384 1.02 -0.09 -14.21
N ASP A 385 -0.16 0.04 -13.62
CA ASP A 385 -0.78 1.32 -13.25
C ASP A 385 -0.21 1.90 -11.94
N VAL A 386 0.92 1.35 -11.48
CA VAL A 386 1.56 1.63 -10.19
C VAL A 386 3.07 1.82 -10.36
N PHE A 387 3.66 2.72 -9.57
CA PHE A 387 5.08 2.72 -9.23
C PHE A 387 5.29 3.03 -7.74
N SER A 388 6.34 2.47 -7.13
CA SER A 388 6.66 2.67 -5.71
C SER A 388 8.16 2.76 -5.44
N VAL A 389 8.47 3.32 -4.27
CA VAL A 389 9.73 3.16 -3.54
C VAL A 389 9.38 2.39 -2.26
N GLU A 390 9.97 1.23 -2.09
CA GLU A 390 9.78 0.40 -0.90
C GLU A 390 10.98 0.55 0.05
N GLY A 391 10.70 0.52 1.35
CA GLY A 391 11.71 0.55 2.41
C GLY A 391 12.01 1.94 2.94
N ASP A 392 12.64 1.95 4.10
CA ASP A 392 12.94 3.16 4.86
C ASP A 392 13.99 4.00 4.11
N THR A 393 13.69 5.27 3.89
CA THR A 393 14.56 6.18 3.13
C THR A 393 14.45 7.61 3.69
N GLY A 394 15.25 8.53 3.15
CA GLY A 394 15.19 9.95 3.51
C GLY A 394 14.70 10.85 2.38
N ASP A 395 14.43 10.23 1.23
CA ASP A 395 14.07 10.84 -0.05
C ASP A 395 13.60 9.69 -0.97
N ALA A 396 12.28 9.54 -1.09
CA ALA A 396 11.61 8.57 -1.94
C ALA A 396 11.32 9.11 -3.36
N PHE A 397 12.03 10.16 -3.80
CA PHE A 397 11.79 10.80 -5.08
C PHE A 397 11.86 9.82 -6.24
N THR A 398 10.76 9.73 -6.98
CA THR A 398 10.65 8.90 -8.20
C THR A 398 9.77 9.59 -9.22
N LEU A 399 10.22 9.60 -10.48
CA LEU A 399 9.44 10.07 -11.64
C LEU A 399 9.09 8.91 -12.58
N ALA A 400 7.85 8.84 -13.01
CA ALA A 400 7.39 7.89 -14.02
C ALA A 400 6.53 8.56 -15.09
N LYS A 401 6.72 8.18 -16.35
CA LYS A 401 5.88 8.62 -17.46
C LYS A 401 4.82 7.57 -17.80
N THR A 402 3.68 8.02 -18.30
CA THR A 402 2.61 7.18 -18.84
C THR A 402 1.87 7.91 -19.96
N PHE A 403 1.22 7.17 -20.84
CA PHE A 403 0.15 7.72 -21.69
C PHE A 403 -1.17 7.64 -20.92
N LEU A 404 -1.99 8.69 -20.99
CA LEU A 404 -3.37 8.69 -20.48
C LEU A 404 -4.30 9.32 -21.49
N THR A 405 -5.55 8.85 -21.51
CA THR A 405 -6.65 9.49 -22.24
C THR A 405 -7.16 10.71 -21.47
N ALA A 406 -7.81 11.64 -22.16
CA ALA A 406 -8.51 12.74 -21.52
C ALA A 406 -9.64 12.22 -20.62
N GLY A 407 -9.83 12.84 -19.46
CA GLY A 407 -10.88 12.49 -18.51
C GLY A 407 -10.40 12.37 -17.08
N ALA A 408 -11.29 11.95 -16.19
CA ALA A 408 -10.96 11.69 -14.80
C ALA A 408 -10.33 10.31 -14.63
N HIS A 409 -9.18 10.25 -14.00
CA HIS A 409 -8.48 9.02 -13.62
C HIS A 409 -8.41 8.95 -12.11
N GLN A 410 -8.85 7.84 -11.53
CA GLN A 410 -8.70 7.63 -10.09
C GLN A 410 -7.21 7.49 -9.76
N PHE A 411 -6.79 8.05 -8.63
CA PHE A 411 -5.43 7.84 -8.13
C PHE A 411 -5.45 7.43 -6.65
N GLN A 412 -4.37 6.75 -6.26
CA GLN A 412 -4.03 6.45 -4.88
C GLN A 412 -2.59 6.85 -4.59
N VAL A 413 -2.33 7.51 -3.48
CA VAL A 413 -0.98 7.59 -2.90
C VAL A 413 -0.99 6.90 -1.56
N ILE A 414 -0.13 5.91 -1.34
CA ILE A 414 0.10 5.30 -0.01
C ILE A 414 1.54 5.58 0.38
N GLY A 415 1.77 5.88 1.65
CA GLY A 415 3.09 5.83 2.24
C GLY A 415 3.04 5.58 3.74
N TYR A 416 4.22 5.53 4.34
CA TYR A 416 4.40 5.47 5.77
C TYR A 416 5.53 6.40 6.18
N GLU A 417 5.67 6.58 7.49
CA GLU A 417 6.75 7.29 8.15
C GLU A 417 7.19 6.50 9.37
N ARG A 418 8.50 6.45 9.60
CA ARG A 418 9.17 5.66 10.62
C ARG A 418 10.20 6.46 11.41
N GLY A 419 10.67 7.58 10.90
CA GLY A 419 11.75 8.32 11.52
C GLY A 419 12.35 9.37 10.60
N GLY A 420 12.33 10.63 11.02
CA GLY A 420 13.04 11.68 10.31
C GLY A 420 12.26 12.99 10.23
N GLY A 421 12.30 13.60 9.04
CA GLY A 421 11.58 14.82 8.73
C GLY A 421 10.33 14.52 7.93
N ALA A 422 9.36 13.83 8.52
CA ALA A 422 8.17 13.31 7.86
C ALA A 422 7.54 14.25 6.81
N PHE A 423 7.49 13.80 5.56
CA PHE A 423 6.84 14.53 4.47
C PHE A 423 6.36 13.62 3.34
N ASN A 424 5.41 14.14 2.56
CA ASN A 424 4.93 13.45 1.38
C ASN A 424 4.40 14.41 0.32
N GLU A 425 4.62 14.04 -0.94
CA GLU A 425 4.22 14.82 -2.10
C GLU A 425 3.85 13.87 -3.24
N ALA A 426 2.84 14.24 -4.02
CA ALA A 426 2.61 13.64 -5.33
C ALA A 426 2.29 14.74 -6.33
N PHE A 427 2.91 14.67 -7.49
CA PHE A 427 2.90 15.75 -8.48
C PHE A 427 2.88 15.21 -9.91
N ALA A 428 2.44 16.02 -10.86
CA ALA A 428 2.33 15.65 -12.26
C ALA A 428 2.66 16.80 -13.21
N ALA A 429 3.12 16.46 -14.41
CA ALA A 429 3.42 17.38 -15.51
C ALA A 429 2.92 16.81 -16.83
N VAL A 430 2.56 17.72 -17.76
CA VAL A 430 2.24 17.36 -19.14
C VAL A 430 3.52 17.00 -19.90
N GLY A 431 3.48 15.93 -20.68
CA GLY A 431 4.61 15.44 -21.46
C GLY A 431 5.55 14.55 -20.67
N VAL A 432 6.68 14.21 -21.29
CA VAL A 432 7.77 13.47 -20.63
C VAL A 432 8.83 14.48 -20.22
N THR A 433 8.96 14.72 -18.92
CA THR A 433 9.90 15.70 -18.35
C THR A 433 10.54 15.19 -17.06
N THR A 434 11.77 15.64 -16.79
CA THR A 434 12.45 15.54 -15.49
C THR A 434 12.73 16.91 -14.87
N ASP A 435 12.31 17.99 -15.55
CA ASP A 435 12.42 19.36 -15.06
C ASP A 435 11.30 19.63 -14.05
N ILE A 436 11.68 19.69 -12.76
CA ILE A 436 10.78 19.86 -11.62
C ILE A 436 9.91 21.11 -11.70
N SER A 437 10.36 22.15 -12.43
CA SER A 437 9.62 23.41 -12.56
C SER A 437 8.31 23.28 -13.37
N ASN A 438 8.14 22.19 -14.10
CA ASN A 438 6.95 21.90 -14.90
C ASN A 438 5.86 21.12 -14.13
N PHE A 439 6.14 20.71 -12.90
CA PHE A 439 5.23 19.87 -12.13
C PHE A 439 4.26 20.70 -11.29
N GLN A 440 3.10 20.11 -11.04
CA GLN A 440 2.07 20.63 -10.14
C GLN A 440 1.69 19.54 -9.15
N ALA A 441 1.47 19.90 -7.89
CA ALA A 441 0.96 18.98 -6.88
C ALA A 441 -0.41 18.43 -7.32
N ILE A 442 -0.62 17.12 -7.17
CA ILE A 442 -1.92 16.49 -7.45
C ILE A 442 -2.94 17.05 -6.45
N GLY A 443 -4.03 17.59 -6.98
CA GLY A 443 -5.07 18.30 -6.21
C GLY A 443 -4.83 19.81 -6.08
N GLY A 444 -3.58 20.25 -6.12
CA GLY A 444 -3.22 21.66 -5.96
C GLY A 444 -3.87 22.55 -7.01
N ALA A 445 -4.32 23.75 -6.58
CA ALA A 445 -4.69 24.79 -7.53
C ALA A 445 -3.46 25.08 -8.41
N ALA A 446 -3.65 25.18 -9.73
CA ALA A 446 -2.57 25.49 -10.66
C ALA A 446 -1.73 26.63 -10.10
N SER A 447 -0.44 26.39 -9.86
CA SER A 447 0.46 27.45 -9.44
C SER A 447 0.32 28.58 -10.47
N PRO A 448 0.23 29.85 -10.06
CA PRO A 448 0.43 30.94 -11.01
C PRO A 448 1.72 30.62 -11.78
N PRO A 449 1.77 30.83 -13.10
CA PRO A 449 2.99 30.59 -13.86
C PRO A 449 4.13 31.21 -13.06
N ILE A 450 5.18 30.42 -12.79
CA ILE A 450 6.38 30.91 -12.11
C ILE A 450 6.71 32.18 -12.86
N VAL A 451 6.45 33.34 -12.24
CA VAL A 451 6.93 34.59 -12.76
C VAL A 451 8.42 34.36 -12.67
N ALA A 452 9.06 34.15 -13.83
CA ALA A 452 10.50 34.01 -13.91
C ALA A 452 11.05 35.02 -12.90
N PRO A 453 11.87 34.58 -11.92
CA PRO A 453 12.35 35.47 -10.88
C PRO A 453 12.74 36.76 -11.57
N PRO A 454 12.23 37.93 -11.11
CA PRO A 454 12.40 39.19 -11.82
C PRO A 454 13.84 39.19 -12.30
N THR A 455 14.03 39.25 -13.63
CA THR A 455 15.38 39.27 -14.20
C THR A 455 16.11 40.28 -13.35
N LEU A 456 17.13 39.83 -12.61
CA LEU A 456 17.76 40.68 -11.63
C LEU A 456 18.29 41.85 -12.45
N VAL A 457 17.59 43.00 -12.43
CA VAL A 457 18.10 44.22 -13.01
C VAL A 457 19.14 44.62 -12.00
N ALA A 458 20.33 44.09 -12.17
CA ALA A 458 21.42 44.19 -11.23
C ALA A 458 21.55 45.65 -10.77
N PRO A 459 21.32 45.96 -9.49
CA PRO A 459 21.82 47.18 -8.91
C PRO A 459 23.01 46.82 -8.02
N PHE A 460 23.85 45.90 -8.45
CA PHE A 460 25.16 45.68 -7.84
C PHE A 460 26.20 45.61 -8.95
N ALA A 461 26.39 46.76 -9.61
CA ALA A 461 27.71 47.08 -10.11
C ALA A 461 28.59 47.30 -8.87
N SER A 462 29.29 46.25 -8.41
CA SER A 462 30.45 46.49 -7.55
C SER A 462 31.40 47.36 -8.38
N GLY A 463 31.83 48.49 -7.81
CA GLY A 463 32.64 49.49 -8.51
C GLY A 463 34.08 49.05 -8.75
N GLN A 464 34.33 47.78 -9.08
CA GLN A 464 35.65 47.27 -9.40
C GLN A 464 35.82 47.21 -10.92
N ALA A 465 36.63 48.13 -11.43
CA ALA A 465 36.96 48.21 -12.85
C ALA A 465 37.71 46.94 -13.31
N GLY A 466 37.04 46.09 -14.09
CA GLY A 466 37.73 45.06 -14.88
C GLY A 466 37.00 43.77 -15.21
N SER A 467 35.84 43.47 -14.63
CA SER A 467 35.10 42.23 -14.90
C SER A 467 33.59 42.46 -14.83
N ASP A 468 33.00 42.89 -15.96
CA ASP A 468 31.56 43.10 -16.11
C ASP A 468 30.79 41.77 -16.29
N VAL A 469 31.12 40.74 -15.52
CA VAL A 469 30.35 39.49 -15.50
C VAL A 469 29.54 39.44 -14.20
N PRO A 470 28.21 39.40 -14.26
CA PRO A 470 27.38 39.14 -13.08
C PRO A 470 27.76 37.78 -12.49
N GLY A 471 28.19 37.75 -11.24
CA GLY A 471 28.64 36.52 -10.57
C GLY A 471 28.58 36.66 -9.06
N TRP A 472 28.70 35.52 -8.38
CA TRP A 472 28.83 35.43 -6.92
C TRP A 472 30.30 35.32 -6.55
N ASP A 473 30.72 36.00 -5.48
CA ASP A 473 32.09 35.90 -4.95
C ASP A 473 32.10 34.88 -3.80
N VAL A 474 32.95 33.86 -3.90
CA VAL A 474 33.20 32.87 -2.83
C VAL A 474 34.54 33.17 -2.19
N VAL A 475 34.57 33.31 -0.86
CA VAL A 475 35.78 33.63 -0.10
C VAL A 475 36.23 32.38 0.67
N ARG A 476 37.49 31.98 0.49
CA ARG A 476 38.12 30.97 1.36
C ARG A 476 38.84 31.65 2.52
N LYS A 477 38.59 31.18 3.75
CA LYS A 477 39.46 31.52 4.87
C LYS A 477 39.49 30.43 5.93
N ASN A 478 40.69 29.93 6.22
CA ASN A 478 40.93 29.09 7.39
C ASN A 478 40.57 29.85 8.68
N GLY A 479 39.63 29.31 9.48
CA GLY A 479 39.48 29.67 10.89
C GLY A 479 38.24 30.41 11.41
N PRO A 480 37.18 30.79 10.66
CA PRO A 480 35.93 31.24 11.28
C PRO A 480 35.09 30.04 11.73
N ASN A 481 35.16 29.70 13.03
CA ASN A 481 34.39 28.59 13.61
C ASN A 481 32.98 28.98 14.12
N ASN A 482 32.49 30.17 13.76
CA ASN A 482 31.15 30.63 14.10
C ASN A 482 30.68 31.74 13.14
N ILE A 483 29.37 31.91 13.05
CA ILE A 483 28.72 32.81 12.08
C ILE A 483 29.10 34.29 12.27
N ASN A 484 29.35 34.73 13.50
CA ASN A 484 29.74 36.12 13.75
C ASN A 484 31.17 36.40 13.27
N ALA A 485 32.07 35.42 13.40
CA ALA A 485 33.43 35.51 12.87
C ALA A 485 33.44 35.46 11.33
N ALA A 486 32.56 34.67 10.73
CA ALA A 486 32.36 34.61 9.28
C ALA A 486 31.85 35.95 8.73
N ILE A 487 30.77 36.50 9.33
CA ILE A 487 30.23 37.82 8.97
C ILE A 487 31.30 38.91 9.06
N ALA A 488 32.03 38.98 10.16
CA ALA A 488 33.08 39.98 10.34
C ALA A 488 34.23 39.82 9.32
N ALA A 489 34.55 38.59 8.91
CA ALA A 489 35.56 38.33 7.88
C ALA A 489 35.09 38.77 6.49
N ILE A 490 33.83 38.47 6.13
CA ILE A 490 33.21 38.88 4.87
C ILE A 490 33.12 40.42 4.80
N GLU A 491 32.67 41.06 5.88
CA GLU A 491 32.60 42.52 5.97
C GLU A 491 33.98 43.18 5.82
N ALA A 492 35.04 42.57 6.38
CA ALA A 492 36.41 43.06 6.23
C ALA A 492 36.93 42.97 4.78
N ILE A 493 36.47 41.99 4.00
CA ILE A 493 36.82 41.84 2.58
C ILE A 493 36.12 42.90 1.74
N PHE A 494 34.85 43.14 1.99
CA PHE A 494 34.14 44.25 1.34
C PHE A 494 34.74 45.62 1.70
N ALA A 495 35.39 45.74 2.86
CA ALA A 495 36.07 46.97 3.28
C ALA A 495 37.45 47.18 2.62
N ASP A 496 38.16 46.12 2.20
CA ASP A 496 39.45 46.20 1.50
C ASP A 496 39.64 45.07 0.45
N PRO A 497 39.03 45.21 -0.75
CA PRO A 497 39.03 44.18 -1.79
C PRO A 497 40.41 43.91 -2.43
N LEU A 498 41.41 44.77 -2.17
CA LEU A 498 42.73 44.72 -2.82
C LEU A 498 43.85 44.27 -1.88
N GLY A 499 43.55 44.05 -0.59
CA GLY A 499 44.55 43.87 0.47
C GLY A 499 44.85 42.43 0.91
N GLN A 500 44.15 41.41 0.41
CA GLN A 500 44.32 40.04 0.93
C GLN A 500 45.25 39.18 0.06
N PRO A 501 46.36 38.66 0.62
CA PRO A 501 47.24 37.72 -0.06
C PRO A 501 46.71 36.29 0.16
N ASN A 502 45.97 35.74 -0.80
CA ASN A 502 45.89 34.31 -1.17
C ASN A 502 44.58 33.85 -1.88
N ASP A 503 43.82 34.74 -2.51
CA ASP A 503 42.51 34.33 -3.02
C ASP A 503 42.53 34.27 -4.55
N GLY A 504 42.47 33.05 -5.09
CA GLY A 504 42.13 32.85 -6.50
C GLY A 504 40.68 33.27 -6.72
N TYR A 505 40.48 34.31 -7.54
CA TYR A 505 39.15 34.73 -7.98
C TYR A 505 38.71 33.82 -9.14
N GLU A 506 37.61 33.09 -8.97
CA GLU A 506 36.91 32.44 -10.08
C GLU A 506 35.44 32.86 -10.06
N VAL A 507 34.99 33.45 -11.18
CA VAL A 507 33.58 33.70 -11.44
C VAL A 507 32.98 32.40 -11.98
N ARG A 508 31.97 31.84 -11.30
CA ARG A 508 31.23 30.66 -11.76
C ARG A 508 29.72 30.90 -11.74
N GLU A 509 29.03 30.23 -12.65
CA GLU A 509 27.58 30.34 -12.83
C GLU A 509 26.77 29.44 -11.86
N THR A 510 27.45 28.62 -11.05
CA THR A 510 26.83 27.63 -10.14
C THR A 510 27.14 27.93 -8.67
N ILE A 511 26.14 27.77 -7.80
CA ILE A 511 26.20 27.98 -6.34
C ILE A 511 26.44 26.66 -5.58
N SER A 512 26.25 25.51 -6.24
CA SER A 512 26.38 24.19 -5.61
C SER A 512 27.81 23.66 -5.71
N TYR A 513 28.48 23.55 -4.55
CA TYR A 513 29.82 22.99 -4.41
C TYR A 513 29.82 21.80 -3.46
N SER A 514 30.74 20.86 -3.67
CA SER A 514 30.92 19.66 -2.84
C SER A 514 32.35 19.56 -2.33
N ASP A 515 32.50 19.14 -1.07
CA ASP A 515 33.76 18.60 -0.54
C ASP A 515 33.87 17.13 -1.00
N ASP A 516 35.02 16.74 -1.55
CA ASP A 516 35.23 15.42 -2.13
C ASP A 516 35.51 14.30 -1.10
N VAL A 517 35.69 14.63 0.18
CA VAL A 517 36.22 13.67 1.18
C VAL A 517 35.18 13.11 2.16
N ASP A 518 34.12 13.84 2.52
CA ASP A 518 33.27 13.46 3.68
C ASP A 518 31.78 13.22 3.38
N GLY A 519 31.37 13.19 2.11
CA GLY A 519 29.99 12.84 1.73
C GLY A 519 28.89 13.81 2.20
N GLY A 520 29.28 14.91 2.87
CA GLY A 520 28.41 16.01 3.23
C GLY A 520 28.16 16.91 2.01
N GLY A 521 27.07 16.66 1.30
CA GLY A 521 26.59 17.54 0.23
C GLY A 521 26.00 16.88 -1.00
N ASN A 522 26.02 15.54 -1.13
CA ASN A 522 25.63 14.84 -2.36
C ASN A 522 24.11 14.74 -2.60
N ILE A 523 23.35 15.82 -2.41
CA ILE A 523 21.92 15.88 -2.76
C ILE A 523 21.66 17.09 -3.68
N GLY A 524 21.38 16.80 -4.95
CA GLY A 524 20.86 17.75 -5.96
C GLY A 524 21.89 18.49 -6.85
N PHE A 525 21.72 18.34 -8.17
CA PHE A 525 22.44 18.97 -9.30
C PHE A 525 23.91 18.56 -9.53
N PRO A 526 24.50 18.79 -10.73
CA PRO A 526 25.93 18.61 -10.96
C PRO A 526 26.72 19.56 -10.06
N GLN A 527 27.34 19.03 -9.02
CA GLN A 527 28.19 19.81 -8.12
C GLN A 527 29.59 19.93 -8.72
N VAL A 528 30.19 21.10 -8.56
CA VAL A 528 31.58 21.35 -8.91
C VAL A 528 32.42 21.34 -7.64
N VAL A 529 33.58 20.73 -7.73
CA VAL A 529 34.61 20.75 -6.70
C VAL A 529 34.92 22.20 -6.31
N PHE A 530 35.10 22.47 -5.01
CA PHE A 530 35.40 23.82 -4.54
C PHE A 530 36.64 24.41 -5.25
N PRO A 531 36.64 25.70 -5.62
CA PRO A 531 37.82 26.34 -6.19
C PRO A 531 39.00 26.25 -5.22
N GLY A 532 40.04 25.49 -5.60
CA GLY A 532 41.25 25.29 -4.80
C GLY A 532 41.22 24.08 -3.87
N ASP A 533 40.21 23.21 -3.97
CA ASP A 533 40.13 21.97 -3.21
C ASP A 533 41.40 21.12 -3.38
N VAL A 534 41.89 20.56 -2.28
CA VAL A 534 43.00 19.61 -2.28
C VAL A 534 42.42 18.21 -2.09
N PRO A 535 42.37 17.38 -3.15
CA PRO A 535 41.73 16.08 -3.10
C PRO A 535 42.19 15.24 -1.91
N GLY A 536 41.24 14.81 -1.07
CA GLY A 536 41.51 13.97 0.11
C GLY A 536 41.90 14.72 1.39
N VAL A 537 41.72 16.03 1.47
CA VAL A 537 41.82 16.82 2.71
C VAL A 537 40.43 17.36 3.07
N GLY A 538 39.93 17.04 4.28
CA GLY A 538 38.66 17.60 4.75
C GLY A 538 38.79 19.10 5.00
N GLU A 539 38.03 19.90 4.28
CA GLU A 539 38.16 21.36 4.28
C GLU A 539 36.91 21.99 4.90
N ASN A 540 36.86 21.98 6.23
CA ASN A 540 35.66 22.37 6.99
C ASN A 540 35.57 23.88 7.33
N ASP A 541 36.41 24.73 6.71
CA ASP A 541 36.58 26.14 7.07
C ASP A 541 36.23 27.09 5.90
N PHE A 542 34.94 27.21 5.56
CA PHE A 542 34.45 28.12 4.50
C PHE A 542 33.37 29.09 5.03
N ALA A 543 33.27 30.29 4.42
CA ALA A 543 32.34 31.35 4.79
C ALA A 543 31.67 31.98 3.56
#